data_AF-A0A8S3FQM1-F1
#
_entry.id   AF-A0A8S3FQM1-F1
#
_cell.length_a   1.000
_cell.length_b   1.000
_cell.length_c   1.000
_cell.angle_alpha   90.00
_cell.angle_beta   90.00
_cell.angle_gamma   90.00
#
_symmetry.space_group_name_H-M   'P 1'
#
loop_
_entity.id
_entity.type
_entity.pdbx_description
1 polymer ?
#
loop_
_entity_poly.entity_id
_entity_poly.type
_entity_poly.pdbx_seq_one_letter_code
_entity_poly.pdbx_strand_id
1 'polypeptide(L)'
;MKKVQDKQEVENAVVSTSGAKKVFCIFFTLLILITITCVALSAATLSIVRRDSNLNSSSKSGPLSLADQITIEDLLKHLEQLQVIADQSGGTRAITTRGFNGTLDYITSQLEQNTKFILHHQYFTVPNYVVRGTPQLQSQVNGAVNNHVYLTDFAYMVFSARADFTSFVQLVVIPNLGCQDADWSNV
;
A
#
# COMPACT_ATOMS: atom_id res chain seq x y z
N MET A 1 -12.06 -29.25 -73.14
CA MET A 1 -11.83 -28.24 -74.19
C MET A 1 -11.65 -26.88 -73.52
N LYS A 2 -10.59 -26.13 -73.90
CA LYS A 2 -10.25 -24.71 -73.55
C LYS A 2 -10.09 -24.43 -72.04
N LYS A 3 -8.90 -24.23 -71.45
CA LYS A 3 -7.68 -23.46 -71.81
C LYS A 3 -7.94 -21.95 -71.98
N VAL A 4 -7.30 -21.18 -71.09
CA VAL A 4 -6.78 -19.81 -71.23
C VAL A 4 -7.80 -18.66 -71.14
N GLN A 5 -7.77 -17.93 -70.02
CA GLN A 5 -7.63 -16.45 -69.92
C GLN A 5 -7.11 -16.16 -68.50
N ASP A 6 -5.83 -15.81 -68.37
CA ASP A 6 -5.30 -14.45 -68.20
C ASP A 6 -5.25 -14.07 -66.71
N LYS A 7 -4.11 -14.17 -66.00
CA LYS A 7 -2.79 -13.57 -66.25
C LYS A 7 -2.83 -12.04 -66.26
N GLN A 8 -3.39 -11.40 -65.22
CA GLN A 8 -3.07 -10.00 -64.91
C GLN A 8 -3.54 -9.56 -63.51
N GLU A 9 -2.98 -10.15 -62.44
CA GLU A 9 -2.98 -9.50 -61.11
C GLU A 9 -1.88 -10.08 -60.22
N VAL A 10 -0.66 -10.18 -60.78
CA VAL A 10 0.56 -10.52 -60.06
C VAL A 10 1.58 -9.43 -60.37
N GLU A 11 1.33 -8.23 -59.87
CA GLU A 11 2.35 -7.18 -59.74
C GLU A 11 1.77 -6.08 -58.84
N ASN A 12 2.48 -5.74 -57.76
CA ASN A 12 2.24 -4.66 -56.78
C ASN A 12 1.76 -5.08 -55.39
N ALA A 13 2.58 -5.85 -54.66
CA ALA A 13 2.77 -5.65 -53.21
C ALA A 13 4.03 -6.39 -52.70
N VAL A 14 5.17 -6.24 -53.37
CA VAL A 14 6.49 -6.62 -52.83
C VAL A 14 7.32 -5.35 -52.70
N VAL A 15 6.96 -4.49 -51.74
CA VAL A 15 7.82 -3.38 -51.32
C VAL A 15 7.64 -3.18 -49.81
N SER A 16 8.77 -3.14 -49.12
CA SER A 16 8.95 -2.63 -47.74
C SER A 16 8.94 -3.66 -46.59
N THR A 17 9.91 -4.58 -46.60
CA THR A 17 10.42 -5.22 -45.37
C THR A 17 11.92 -5.00 -45.24
N SER A 18 12.35 -3.74 -45.13
CA SER A 18 13.78 -3.39 -44.96
C SER A 18 14.05 -2.27 -43.93
N GLY A 19 13.11 -2.02 -43.01
CA GLY A 19 13.28 -1.02 -41.94
C GLY A 19 13.43 -1.61 -40.53
N ALA A 20 12.77 -2.73 -40.24
CA ALA A 20 12.63 -3.23 -38.87
C ALA A 20 13.91 -3.88 -38.29
N LYS A 21 14.81 -4.42 -39.12
CA LYS A 21 16.02 -5.11 -38.64
C LYS A 21 17.12 -4.14 -38.19
N LYS A 22 17.22 -2.94 -38.78
CA LYS A 22 18.22 -1.93 -38.38
C LYS A 22 17.86 -1.25 -37.06
N VAL A 23 16.57 -1.04 -36.81
CA VAL A 23 16.08 -0.42 -35.56
C VAL A 23 16.32 -1.36 -34.37
N PHE A 24 16.09 -2.67 -34.54
CA PHE A 24 16.26 -3.66 -33.47
C PHE A 24 17.73 -3.84 -33.03
N CYS A 25 18.70 -3.76 -33.95
CA CYS A 25 20.12 -3.83 -33.61
C CYS A 25 20.62 -2.59 -32.85
N ILE A 26 20.12 -1.39 -33.18
CA ILE A 26 20.55 -0.15 -32.51
C ILE A 26 20.09 -0.13 -31.05
N PHE A 27 18.83 -0.53 -30.78
CA PHE A 27 18.31 -0.60 -29.40
C PHE A 27 19.05 -1.63 -28.54
N PHE A 28 19.41 -2.80 -29.09
CA PHE A 28 20.14 -3.83 -28.34
C PHE A 28 21.58 -3.41 -28.02
N THR A 29 22.25 -2.69 -28.93
CA THR A 29 23.59 -2.13 -28.67
C THR A 29 23.57 -0.98 -27.66
N LEU A 30 22.52 -0.14 -27.67
CA LEU A 30 22.38 0.95 -26.70
C LEU A 30 22.07 0.42 -25.29
N LEU A 31 21.25 -0.64 -25.19
CA LEU A 31 20.91 -1.27 -23.91
C LEU A 31 22.14 -1.93 -23.24
N ILE A 32 23.00 -2.58 -24.03
CA ILE A 32 24.25 -3.17 -23.54
C ILE A 32 25.24 -2.07 -23.09
N LEU A 33 25.35 -0.95 -23.82
CA LEU A 33 26.22 0.16 -23.44
C LEU A 33 25.79 0.82 -22.11
N ILE A 34 24.48 0.95 -21.87
CA ILE A 34 23.92 1.52 -20.63
C ILE A 34 24.20 0.62 -19.41
N THR A 35 24.15 -0.72 -19.57
CA THR A 35 24.47 -1.65 -18.47
C THR A 35 25.94 -1.62 -18.05
N ILE A 36 26.87 -1.33 -18.97
CA ILE A 36 28.31 -1.27 -18.68
C ILE A 36 28.68 0.02 -17.92
N THR A 37 27.98 1.13 -18.18
CA THR A 37 28.22 2.40 -17.46
C THR A 37 27.67 2.40 -16.02
N CYS A 38 26.67 1.58 -15.69
CA CYS A 38 26.12 1.50 -14.32
C CYS A 38 27.01 0.74 -13.32
N VAL A 39 27.97 -0.07 -13.78
CA VAL A 39 28.86 -0.84 -12.89
C VAL A 39 30.15 -0.09 -12.54
N ALA A 40 30.53 0.94 -13.32
CA ALA A 40 31.75 1.72 -13.06
C ALA A 40 31.57 2.88 -12.06
N LEU A 41 30.33 3.29 -11.74
CA LEU A 41 30.06 4.41 -10.83
C LEU A 41 29.84 4.00 -9.37
N SER A 42 29.73 2.70 -9.07
CA SER A 42 29.56 2.20 -7.70
C SER A 42 30.87 1.92 -6.95
N ALA A 43 32.04 2.07 -7.60
CA ALA A 43 33.34 1.82 -6.96
C ALA A 43 34.01 3.08 -6.35
N ALA A 44 33.43 4.29 -6.52
CA ALA A 44 34.10 5.54 -6.15
C ALA A 44 33.46 6.34 -5.00
N THR A 45 32.43 5.82 -4.31
CA THR A 45 31.84 6.48 -3.13
C THR A 45 32.10 5.75 -1.81
N LEU A 46 33.10 4.87 -1.76
CA LEU A 46 33.57 4.23 -0.53
C LEU A 46 34.79 4.97 0.04
N SER A 47 34.67 6.27 0.29
CA SER A 47 35.70 7.01 1.01
C SER A 47 35.09 8.22 1.70
N ILE A 48 35.38 8.33 3.01
CA ILE A 48 35.11 9.46 3.90
C ILE A 48 33.74 9.43 4.60
N VAL A 49 33.57 8.49 5.53
CA VAL A 49 33.08 8.84 6.87
C VAL A 49 34.03 8.20 7.88
N ARG A 50 35.11 8.90 8.21
CA ARG A 50 35.92 8.61 9.40
C ARG A 50 35.38 9.50 10.50
N ARG A 51 34.37 9.01 11.24
CA ARG A 51 34.00 9.62 12.52
C ARG A 51 35.07 9.22 13.53
N ASP A 52 36.02 10.12 13.78
CA ASP A 52 36.78 10.11 15.02
C ASP A 52 35.80 10.36 16.16
N SER A 53 35.27 9.28 16.72
CA SER A 53 34.63 9.30 18.02
C SER A 53 35.74 9.17 19.06
N ASN A 54 36.47 10.27 19.26
CA ASN A 54 37.22 10.46 20.50
C ASN A 54 36.20 10.84 21.59
N LEU A 55 35.40 9.85 21.99
CA LEU A 55 34.63 9.91 23.21
C LEU A 55 35.41 9.10 24.23
N ASN A 56 35.90 9.80 25.24
CA ASN A 56 36.18 9.26 26.56
C ASN A 56 34.91 8.54 27.05
N SER A 57 34.71 7.31 26.61
CA SER A 57 33.80 6.38 27.26
C SER A 57 34.52 5.96 28.54
N SER A 58 34.32 6.77 29.58
CA SER A 58 34.28 6.25 30.94
C SER A 58 33.37 5.03 30.88
N SER A 59 33.98 3.84 30.81
CA SER A 59 33.29 2.57 30.79
C SER A 59 32.70 2.39 32.18
N LYS A 60 31.57 3.06 32.41
CA LYS A 60 30.70 2.80 33.53
C LYS A 60 30.06 1.45 33.24
N SER A 61 30.81 0.40 33.58
CA SER A 61 30.39 -1.00 33.60
C SER A 61 29.31 -1.17 34.68
N GLY A 62 28.15 -0.59 34.44
CA GLY A 62 26.90 -0.90 35.12
C GLY A 62 25.94 -1.53 34.10
N PRO A 63 24.94 -2.30 34.54
CA PRO A 63 23.91 -2.79 33.64
C PRO A 63 23.26 -1.59 32.95
N LEU A 64 23.26 -1.58 31.61
CA LEU A 64 22.53 -0.63 30.80
C LEU A 64 21.08 -0.62 31.26
N SER A 65 20.51 0.57 31.47
CA SER A 65 19.08 0.64 31.75
C SER A 65 18.33 0.06 30.54
N LEU A 66 17.11 -0.45 30.76
CA LEU A 66 16.29 -0.96 29.66
C LEU A 66 16.13 0.08 28.55
N ALA A 67 16.04 1.37 28.91
CA ALA A 67 15.95 2.47 27.96
C ALA A 67 17.20 2.58 27.06
N ASP A 68 18.40 2.30 27.59
CA ASP A 68 19.65 2.36 26.83
C ASP A 68 19.79 1.19 25.84
N GLN A 69 18.98 0.14 26.00
CA GLN A 69 18.96 -1.04 25.11
C GLN A 69 17.95 -0.91 23.96
N ILE A 70 17.04 0.07 24.02
CA ILE A 70 16.07 0.32 22.94
C ILE A 70 16.72 1.26 21.93
N THR A 71 16.97 0.77 20.72
CA THR A 71 17.54 1.58 19.64
C THR A 71 16.46 2.01 18.64
N ILE A 72 16.63 3.18 18.04
CA ILE A 72 15.73 3.67 16.98
C ILE A 72 15.87 2.78 15.74
N GLU A 73 17.08 2.32 15.47
CA GLU A 73 17.41 1.46 14.34
C GLU A 73 16.66 0.13 14.39
N ASP A 74 16.61 -0.53 15.56
CA ASP A 74 15.87 -1.78 15.71
C ASP A 74 14.36 -1.56 15.55
N LEU A 75 13.82 -0.46 16.10
CA LEU A 75 12.41 -0.10 15.93
C LEU A 75 12.05 0.11 14.46
N LEU A 76 12.85 0.90 13.73
CA LEU A 76 12.63 1.17 12.31
C LEU A 76 12.71 -0.11 11.47
N LYS A 77 13.67 -0.99 11.75
CA LYS A 77 13.78 -2.30 11.08
C LYS A 77 12.49 -3.12 11.21
N HIS A 78 11.90 -3.18 12.41
CA HIS A 78 10.63 -3.88 12.59
C HIS A 78 9.47 -3.20 11.85
N LEU A 79 9.39 -1.88 11.86
CA LEU A 79 8.37 -1.11 11.14
C LEU A 79 8.46 -1.31 9.63
N GLU A 80 9.67 -1.27 9.08
CA GLU A 80 9.92 -1.53 7.66
C GLU A 80 9.46 -2.94 7.27
N GLN A 81 9.76 -3.95 8.08
CA GLN A 81 9.34 -5.31 7.78
C GLN A 81 7.82 -5.48 7.85
N LEU A 82 7.15 -4.82 8.81
CA LEU A 82 5.69 -4.78 8.87
C LEU A 82 5.10 -4.05 7.65
N GLN A 83 5.77 -3.03 7.12
CA GLN A 83 5.34 -2.36 5.89
C GLN A 83 5.50 -3.27 4.68
N VAL A 84 6.62 -3.98 4.55
CA VAL A 84 6.84 -4.98 3.48
C VAL A 84 5.74 -6.03 3.47
N ILE A 85 5.34 -6.54 4.65
CA ILE A 85 4.23 -7.51 4.78
C ILE A 85 2.91 -6.90 4.28
N ALA A 86 2.64 -5.64 4.62
CA ALA A 86 1.46 -4.92 4.15
C ALA A 86 1.47 -4.80 2.62
N ASP A 87 2.57 -4.33 2.04
CA ASP A 87 2.72 -4.09 0.60
C ASP A 87 2.53 -5.39 -0.21
N GLN A 88 3.13 -6.50 0.24
CA GLN A 88 2.97 -7.83 -0.37
C GLN A 88 1.54 -8.41 -0.22
N SER A 89 0.73 -7.81 0.65
CA SER A 89 -0.62 -8.23 1.00
C SER A 89 -1.70 -7.26 0.52
N GLY A 90 -1.39 -6.39 -0.44
CA GLY A 90 -2.35 -5.43 -1.00
C GLY A 90 -2.50 -4.17 -0.15
N GLY A 91 -1.44 -3.77 0.56
CA GLY A 91 -1.39 -2.55 1.38
C GLY A 91 -2.11 -2.66 2.73
N THR A 92 -2.39 -3.86 3.23
CA THR A 92 -3.16 -4.05 4.47
C THR A 92 -2.59 -5.16 5.35
N ARG A 93 -2.71 -4.95 6.67
CA ARG A 93 -2.47 -5.95 7.73
C ARG A 93 -3.72 -6.19 8.59
N ALA A 94 -4.89 -5.79 8.09
CA ALA A 94 -6.16 -5.93 8.80
C ALA A 94 -6.50 -7.40 9.05
N ILE A 95 -7.24 -7.69 10.12
CA ILE A 95 -7.74 -9.03 10.43
C ILE A 95 -8.42 -9.69 9.22
N THR A 96 -8.33 -11.01 9.11
CA THR A 96 -8.84 -11.83 7.98
C THR A 96 -8.11 -11.63 6.63
N THR A 97 -7.02 -10.87 6.58
CA THR A 97 -6.19 -10.70 5.37
C THR A 97 -4.91 -11.53 5.41
N ARG A 98 -4.26 -11.71 4.25
CA ARG A 98 -2.92 -12.32 4.17
C ARG A 98 -1.87 -11.55 5.00
N GLY A 99 -2.00 -10.23 5.07
CA GLY A 99 -1.07 -9.38 5.81
C GLY A 99 -1.17 -9.54 7.33
N PHE A 100 -2.35 -9.88 7.84
CA PHE A 100 -2.51 -10.24 9.25
C PHE A 100 -1.75 -11.53 9.59
N ASN A 101 -1.92 -12.58 8.77
CA ASN A 101 -1.20 -13.84 8.98
C ASN A 101 0.32 -13.65 8.87
N GLY A 102 0.79 -12.93 7.85
CA GLY A 102 2.22 -12.62 7.71
C GLY A 102 2.78 -11.80 8.88
N THR A 103 1.97 -10.91 9.47
CA THR A 103 2.35 -10.17 10.69
C THR A 103 2.49 -11.10 11.90
N LEU A 104 1.54 -12.02 12.07
CA LEU A 104 1.57 -13.02 13.15
C LEU A 104 2.80 -13.92 13.03
N ASP A 105 3.08 -14.41 11.83
CA ASP A 105 4.24 -15.27 11.55
C ASP A 105 5.55 -14.52 11.84
N TYR A 106 5.65 -13.26 11.41
CA TYR A 106 6.82 -12.43 11.67
C TYR A 106 7.07 -12.22 13.16
N ILE A 107 6.05 -11.80 13.92
CA ILE A 107 6.19 -11.55 15.36
C ILE A 107 6.56 -12.85 16.09
N THR A 108 5.88 -13.96 15.76
CA THR A 108 6.17 -15.27 16.35
C THR A 108 7.63 -15.66 16.08
N SER A 109 8.08 -15.55 14.83
CA SER A 109 9.46 -15.82 14.44
C SER A 109 10.48 -14.93 15.18
N GLN A 110 10.21 -13.63 15.34
CA GLN A 110 11.11 -12.73 16.07
C GLN A 110 11.23 -13.13 17.55
N LEU A 111 10.12 -13.50 18.19
CA LEU A 111 10.12 -13.92 19.59
C LEU A 111 10.82 -15.27 19.78
N GLU A 112 10.56 -16.24 18.91
CA GLU A 112 11.20 -17.56 18.97
C GLU A 112 12.71 -17.48 18.76
N GLN A 113 13.18 -16.64 17.84
CA GLN A 113 14.60 -16.58 17.48
C GLN A 113 15.43 -15.74 18.45
N ASN A 114 14.85 -14.72 19.08
CA ASN A 114 15.61 -13.74 19.86
C ASN A 114 15.33 -13.81 21.37
N THR A 115 14.42 -14.68 21.82
CA THR A 115 14.05 -14.78 23.23
C THR A 115 13.97 -16.25 23.68
N LYS A 116 13.67 -16.45 24.97
CA LYS A 116 13.34 -17.77 25.55
C LYS A 116 11.91 -17.83 26.05
N PHE A 117 11.02 -17.00 25.50
CA PHE A 117 9.63 -16.95 25.91
C PHE A 117 8.88 -18.21 25.48
N ILE A 118 7.92 -18.62 26.30
CA ILE A 118 6.95 -19.66 25.95
C ILE A 118 5.79 -18.94 25.24
N LEU A 119 5.59 -19.24 23.97
CA LEU A 119 4.56 -18.58 23.16
C LEU A 119 3.25 -19.36 23.20
N HIS A 120 2.15 -18.63 23.35
CA HIS A 120 0.79 -19.16 23.29
C HIS A 120 -0.03 -18.32 22.31
N HIS A 121 -0.66 -18.98 21.32
CA HIS A 121 -1.61 -18.31 20.42
C HIS A 121 -3.02 -18.50 20.95
N GLN A 122 -3.70 -17.39 21.23
CA GLN A 122 -5.11 -17.40 21.61
C GLN A 122 -5.97 -16.99 20.42
N TYR A 123 -6.79 -17.92 19.95
CA TYR A 123 -7.75 -17.66 18.88
C TYR A 123 -9.09 -17.21 19.45
N PHE A 124 -9.71 -16.24 18.79
CA PHE A 124 -11.05 -15.77 19.12
C PHE A 124 -11.81 -15.40 17.85
N THR A 125 -13.13 -15.36 17.95
CA THR A 125 -14.01 -14.99 16.84
C THR A 125 -14.27 -13.49 16.90
N VAL A 126 -14.19 -12.83 15.74
CA VAL A 126 -14.63 -11.45 15.57
C VAL A 126 -15.89 -11.40 14.71
N PRO A 127 -16.87 -10.54 15.05
CA PRO A 127 -17.98 -10.26 14.14
C PRO A 127 -17.44 -9.67 12.84
N ASN A 128 -17.87 -10.21 11.71
CA ASN A 128 -17.56 -9.61 10.40
C ASN A 128 -18.64 -8.57 10.05
N TYR A 129 -18.24 -7.33 9.83
CA TYR A 129 -19.13 -6.28 9.35
C TYR A 129 -18.97 -6.14 7.83
N VAL A 130 -20.04 -6.40 7.10
CA VAL A 130 -20.06 -6.31 5.64
C VAL A 130 -21.22 -5.42 5.22
N VAL A 131 -20.95 -4.46 4.33
CA VAL A 131 -21.99 -3.60 3.78
C VAL A 131 -22.83 -4.37 2.77
N ARG A 132 -24.14 -4.34 2.96
CA ARG A 132 -25.12 -5.06 2.12
C ARG A 132 -25.70 -4.12 1.07
N GLY A 133 -25.00 -3.96 -0.04
CA GLY A 133 -25.40 -3.11 -1.18
C GLY A 133 -24.63 -1.80 -1.27
N THR A 134 -24.87 -1.02 -2.31
CA THR A 134 -24.22 0.28 -2.52
C THR A 134 -24.91 1.35 -1.68
N PRO A 135 -24.23 1.98 -0.69
CA PRO A 135 -24.83 3.07 0.09
C PRO A 135 -25.37 4.19 -0.81
N GLN A 136 -26.51 4.76 -0.44
CA GLN A 136 -27.14 5.87 -1.15
C GLN A 136 -27.35 7.02 -0.15
N LEU A 137 -27.10 8.24 -0.61
CA LEU A 137 -27.35 9.45 0.17
C LEU A 137 -27.92 10.52 -0.75
N GLN A 138 -28.99 11.17 -0.30
CA GLN A 138 -29.61 12.32 -0.94
C GLN A 138 -29.73 13.46 0.07
N SER A 139 -29.52 14.69 -0.38
CA SER A 139 -29.83 15.89 0.41
C SER A 139 -30.83 16.77 -0.33
N GLN A 140 -31.60 17.53 0.44
CA GLN A 140 -32.49 18.54 -0.10
C GLN A 140 -32.21 19.89 0.55
N VAL A 141 -32.02 20.92 -0.27
CA VAL A 141 -31.84 22.31 0.18
C VAL A 141 -32.80 23.18 -0.61
N ASN A 142 -33.69 23.91 0.08
CA ASN A 142 -34.69 24.80 -0.54
C ASN A 142 -35.51 24.10 -1.66
N GLY A 143 -35.87 22.84 -1.45
CA GLY A 143 -36.61 22.02 -2.42
C GLY A 143 -35.77 21.35 -3.50
N ALA A 144 -34.52 21.78 -3.73
CA ALA A 144 -33.62 21.16 -4.70
C ALA A 144 -32.98 19.89 -4.13
N VAL A 145 -33.15 18.77 -4.82
CA VAL A 145 -32.60 17.46 -4.43
C VAL A 145 -31.25 17.23 -5.11
N ASN A 146 -30.27 16.79 -4.31
CA ASN A 146 -28.94 16.41 -4.79
C ASN A 146 -28.64 14.96 -4.39
N ASN A 147 -28.13 14.19 -5.35
CA ASN A 147 -27.63 12.83 -5.13
C ASN A 147 -26.13 12.89 -4.86
N HIS A 148 -25.65 12.13 -3.87
CA HIS A 148 -24.24 12.05 -3.50
C HIS A 148 -23.61 10.77 -4.02
N VAL A 149 -22.34 10.85 -4.41
CA VAL A 149 -21.55 9.73 -4.94
C VAL A 149 -20.78 9.07 -3.81
N TYR A 150 -21.02 7.77 -3.62
CA TYR A 150 -20.35 6.97 -2.60
C TYR A 150 -18.84 6.89 -2.84
N LEU A 151 -18.04 7.02 -1.77
CA LEU A 151 -16.57 7.16 -1.72
C LEU A 151 -16.00 8.46 -2.31
N THR A 152 -16.83 9.32 -2.90
CA THR A 152 -16.42 10.67 -3.32
C THR A 152 -16.93 11.72 -2.33
N ASP A 153 -18.25 11.73 -2.11
CA ASP A 153 -18.92 12.74 -1.29
C ASP A 153 -19.18 12.22 0.13
N PHE A 154 -19.35 10.90 0.28
CA PHE A 154 -19.61 10.27 1.56
C PHE A 154 -19.08 8.84 1.64
N ALA A 155 -18.82 8.38 2.86
CA ALA A 155 -18.51 7.00 3.17
C ALA A 155 -19.35 6.52 4.35
N TYR A 156 -19.57 5.21 4.45
CA TYR A 156 -20.21 4.62 5.62
C TYR A 156 -19.20 4.51 6.76
N MET A 157 -19.69 4.50 8.00
CA MET A 157 -18.88 4.16 9.17
C MET A 157 -18.99 2.67 9.46
N VAL A 158 -17.86 2.02 9.71
CA VAL A 158 -17.86 0.61 10.13
C VAL A 158 -18.68 0.49 11.43
N PHE A 159 -19.53 -0.53 11.52
CA PHE A 159 -20.50 -0.74 12.60
C PHE A 159 -21.68 0.24 12.66
N SER A 160 -21.90 1.08 11.64
CA SER A 160 -23.14 1.86 11.55
C SER A 160 -24.36 0.96 11.48
N ALA A 161 -25.45 1.35 12.15
CA ALA A 161 -26.72 0.66 12.00
C ALA A 161 -27.25 0.76 10.55
N ARG A 162 -28.06 -0.22 10.14
CA ARG A 162 -28.82 -0.11 8.90
C ARG A 162 -29.85 0.99 9.05
N ALA A 163 -29.86 1.92 8.10
CA ALA A 163 -30.91 2.93 7.97
C ALA A 163 -31.48 2.89 6.55
N ASP A 164 -32.80 3.02 6.45
CA ASP A 164 -33.53 3.06 5.18
C ASP A 164 -34.62 4.13 5.33
N PHE A 165 -34.37 5.31 4.77
CA PHE A 165 -35.26 6.46 4.89
C PHE A 165 -36.00 6.67 3.57
N THR A 166 -37.33 6.67 3.62
CA THR A 166 -38.19 6.96 2.46
C THR A 166 -38.59 8.44 2.37
N SER A 167 -38.17 9.26 3.32
CA SER A 167 -38.44 10.69 3.40
C SER A 167 -37.20 11.44 3.91
N PHE A 168 -37.06 12.71 3.54
CA PHE A 168 -35.98 13.56 4.05
C PHE A 168 -36.13 13.76 5.58
N VAL A 169 -35.00 13.72 6.28
CA VAL A 169 -34.88 14.02 7.71
C VAL A 169 -34.16 15.36 7.85
N GLN A 170 -34.63 16.22 8.76
CA GLN A 170 -33.99 17.51 8.99
C GLN A 170 -32.61 17.31 9.64
N LEU A 171 -31.58 17.92 9.05
CA LEU A 171 -30.25 17.95 9.65
C LEU A 171 -30.22 18.96 10.78
N VAL A 172 -29.75 18.53 11.94
CA VAL A 172 -29.47 19.40 13.08
C VAL A 172 -27.97 19.51 13.26
N VAL A 173 -27.47 20.74 13.39
CA VAL A 173 -26.06 21.00 13.65
C VAL A 173 -25.82 20.89 15.14
N ILE A 174 -25.01 19.91 15.54
CA ILE A 174 -24.61 19.72 16.94
C ILE A 174 -23.34 20.53 17.21
N PRO A 175 -23.32 21.41 18.22
CA PRO A 175 -22.11 22.17 18.59
C PRO A 175 -21.05 21.25 19.24
N ASN A 176 -19.82 21.76 19.37
CA ASN A 176 -18.71 21.13 20.10
C ASN A 176 -18.44 19.65 19.75
N LEU A 177 -18.72 19.23 18.51
CA LEU A 177 -18.53 17.87 18.01
C LEU A 177 -19.49 16.81 18.61
N GLY A 178 -20.44 17.20 19.46
CA GLY A 178 -21.46 16.29 20.01
C GLY A 178 -20.94 15.25 21.00
N CYS A 179 -19.80 15.53 21.64
CA CYS A 179 -19.13 14.58 22.55
C CYS A 179 -19.67 14.61 23.98
N GLN A 180 -20.50 15.59 24.33
CA GLN A 180 -21.07 15.75 25.66
C GLN A 180 -22.60 15.80 25.58
N ASP A 181 -23.29 15.29 26.60
CA ASP A 181 -24.76 15.32 26.66
C ASP A 181 -25.32 16.76 26.51
N ALA A 182 -24.59 17.75 27.04
CA ALA A 182 -24.96 19.16 26.94
C ALA A 182 -25.04 19.66 25.48
N ASP A 183 -24.28 19.07 24.55
CA ASP A 183 -24.29 19.43 23.14
C ASP A 183 -25.62 19.06 22.45
N TRP A 184 -26.35 18.10 23.02
CA TRP A 184 -27.62 17.58 22.50
C TRP A 184 -28.85 18.20 23.18
N SER A 185 -28.66 19.08 24.16
CA SER A 185 -29.73 19.63 25.00
C SER A 185 -30.79 20.46 24.27
N ASN A 186 -30.51 20.90 23.02
CA ASN A 186 -31.37 21.78 22.23
C ASN A 186 -31.81 21.13 20.90
N VAL A 187 -31.80 19.81 20.81
CA VAL A 187 -32.05 19.02 19.60
C VAL A 187 -33.29 18.17 19.74
#